data_AF-A0A2J7R4A5-F1
#
_entry.id   AF-A0A2J7R4A5-F1
#
_cell.length_a   1.000
_cell.length_b   1.000
_cell.length_c   1.000
_cell.angle_alpha   90.00
_cell.angle_beta   90.00
_cell.angle_gamma   90.00
#
_symmetry.space_group_name_H-M   'P 1'
#
loop_
_entity.id
_entity.type
_entity.pdbx_description
1 polymer ?
#
loop_
_entity_poly.entity_id
_entity_poly.type
_entity_poly.pdbx_seq_one_letter_code
_entity_poly.pdbx_strand_id
1 'polypeptide(L)'
;MEAFQHSAVSFAPDTTYLHWNTGFPAVTVCEKLDKNKIWNLAERMYPKADSATLSNLVMYLREMIYYKGKCSNCHIHCSGPTECPRNILDLAKQVLSSCSSLLGDCFWNSKQFDCCEKFYPELTPYGICYAINSYQTPRNITNHKTIDLISNKITGPGSLQFKTFVDSEIYVHSPEDAFHLGQQAEPDLGNSGLGYSYTVYFRITEIDNDPHISSLSVSQRGCVLQHENPLRMYKLYSSSACITECQAKAQLQVCGCVHHYATVSMGGATGLFLGASLISAVELIMYFCVRIIPRKQQRRINASHVLPVVL
;
A
#
# COMPACT_ATOMS: atom_id res chain seq x y z
N MET A 1 -35.52 -17.28 -22.08
CA MET A 1 -34.10 -17.72 -22.11
C MET A 1 -33.24 -16.78 -22.96
N GLU A 2 -33.64 -16.42 -24.19
CA GLU A 2 -32.90 -15.43 -25.03
C GLU A 2 -32.75 -14.05 -24.39
N ALA A 3 -33.78 -13.52 -23.71
CA ALA A 3 -33.68 -12.22 -23.03
C ALA A 3 -32.58 -12.19 -21.94
N PHE A 4 -32.32 -13.32 -21.26
CA PHE A 4 -31.26 -13.45 -20.26
C PHE A 4 -29.86 -13.53 -20.90
N GLN A 5 -29.78 -13.95 -22.16
CA GLN A 5 -28.53 -14.03 -22.93
C GLN A 5 -28.19 -12.72 -23.66
N HIS A 6 -29.18 -11.87 -23.94
CA HIS A 6 -29.00 -10.66 -24.77
C HIS A 6 -29.28 -9.33 -24.05
N SER A 7 -29.96 -9.34 -22.90
CA SER A 7 -30.24 -8.15 -22.07
C SER A 7 -30.14 -8.50 -20.58
N ALA A 8 -28.92 -8.52 -20.05
CA ALA A 8 -28.60 -9.27 -18.82
C ALA A 8 -28.66 -8.48 -17.50
N VAL A 9 -28.99 -7.18 -17.51
CA VAL A 9 -28.94 -6.37 -16.28
C VAL A 9 -30.30 -5.73 -15.99
N SER A 10 -30.95 -6.21 -14.94
CA SER A 10 -32.17 -5.63 -14.36
C SER A 10 -31.94 -5.42 -12.88
N PHE A 11 -32.14 -4.19 -12.40
CA PHE A 11 -32.10 -3.88 -10.97
C PHE A 11 -33.51 -4.04 -10.41
N ALA A 12 -33.67 -4.91 -9.41
CA ALA A 12 -34.90 -5.05 -8.66
C ALA A 12 -34.65 -4.58 -7.22
N PRO A 13 -35.48 -3.68 -6.67
CA PRO A 13 -35.37 -3.32 -5.26
C PRO A 13 -35.80 -4.52 -4.42
N ASP A 14 -34.95 -4.96 -3.51
CA ASP A 14 -35.37 -5.91 -2.50
C ASP A 14 -36.24 -5.19 -1.46
N THR A 15 -37.39 -5.79 -1.15
CA THR A 15 -38.38 -5.27 -0.19
C THR A 15 -38.32 -5.99 1.15
N THR A 16 -37.35 -6.88 1.40
CA THR A 16 -37.12 -7.45 2.74
C THR A 16 -36.38 -6.45 3.65
N TYR A 17 -37.00 -5.29 3.92
CA TYR A 17 -36.40 -4.16 4.65
C TYR A 17 -36.47 -4.28 6.18
N LEU A 18 -37.03 -5.38 6.71
CA LEU A 18 -37.32 -5.48 8.15
C LEU A 18 -36.09 -5.80 9.01
N HIS A 19 -35.10 -6.49 8.45
CA HIS A 19 -33.85 -6.86 9.11
C HIS A 19 -32.66 -6.58 8.19
N TRP A 20 -32.07 -5.39 8.31
CA TRP A 20 -30.89 -4.99 7.55
C TRP A 20 -29.73 -4.68 8.50
N ASN A 21 -28.52 -5.06 8.09
CA ASN A 21 -27.25 -4.69 8.71
C ASN A 21 -26.39 -4.14 7.59
N THR A 22 -26.23 -2.83 7.52
CA THR A 22 -25.43 -2.19 6.48
C THR A 22 -24.07 -1.82 7.04
N GLY A 23 -23.02 -2.27 6.36
CA GLY A 23 -21.65 -1.91 6.69
C GLY A 23 -21.37 -0.44 6.39
N PHE A 24 -20.66 0.24 7.28
CA PHE A 24 -20.11 1.58 7.01
C PHE A 24 -19.10 1.48 5.84
N PRO A 25 -18.92 2.50 4.99
CA PRO A 25 -17.90 2.43 3.94
C PRO A 25 -16.49 2.35 4.53
N ALA A 26 -15.52 2.04 3.68
CA ALA A 26 -14.13 2.29 4.01
C ALA A 26 -13.85 3.79 3.99
N VAL A 27 -13.02 4.24 4.94
CA VAL A 27 -12.54 5.60 5.00
C VAL A 27 -11.02 5.57 5.04
N THR A 28 -10.40 6.14 4.01
CA THR A 28 -8.95 6.23 3.87
C THR A 28 -8.50 7.67 4.02
N VAL A 29 -7.52 7.89 4.89
CA VAL A 29 -6.96 9.21 5.20
C VAL A 29 -5.50 9.26 4.76
N CYS A 30 -5.18 10.21 3.89
CA CYS A 30 -3.84 10.43 3.35
C CYS A 30 -3.35 11.83 3.75
N GLU A 31 -2.09 11.97 4.10
CA GLU A 31 -1.49 13.29 4.33
C GLU A 31 -1.37 14.09 3.02
N LYS A 32 -1.77 15.36 3.04
CA LYS A 32 -1.51 16.31 1.95
C LYS A 32 -0.07 16.77 1.98
N LEU A 33 0.42 17.21 0.82
CA LEU A 33 1.74 17.82 0.69
C LEU A 33 1.97 18.93 1.74
N ASP A 34 2.91 18.67 2.65
CA ASP A 34 3.48 19.69 3.53
C ASP A 34 4.76 20.27 2.91
N LYS A 35 4.68 21.53 2.48
CA LYS A 35 5.82 22.25 1.87
C LYS A 35 7.00 22.42 2.83
N ASN A 36 6.72 22.62 4.12
CA ASN A 36 7.76 22.85 5.13
C ASN A 36 8.55 21.57 5.40
N LYS A 37 7.87 20.41 5.47
CA LYS A 37 8.57 19.12 5.62
C LYS A 37 9.52 18.84 4.45
N ILE A 38 9.10 19.14 3.23
CA ILE A 38 9.95 18.99 2.04
C ILE A 38 11.12 19.96 2.07
N TRP A 39 10.88 21.23 2.43
CA TRP A 39 11.93 22.23 2.55
C TRP A 39 12.99 21.84 3.60
N ASN A 40 12.54 21.46 4.80
CA ASN A 40 13.41 21.00 5.89
C ASN A 40 14.16 19.71 5.54
N LEU A 41 13.59 18.83 4.71
CA LEU A 41 14.31 17.67 4.18
C LEU A 41 15.42 18.12 3.22
N ALA A 42 15.10 18.99 2.27
CA ALA A 42 16.05 19.47 1.27
C ALA A 42 17.26 20.18 1.92
N GLU A 43 17.03 21.06 2.89
CA GLU A 43 18.09 21.77 3.63
C GLU A 43 18.99 20.81 4.41
N ARG A 44 18.42 19.77 5.05
CA ARG A 44 19.21 18.75 5.75
C ARG A 44 20.06 17.91 4.81
N MET A 45 19.55 17.61 3.63
CA MET A 45 20.27 16.81 2.64
C MET A 45 21.40 17.59 1.95
N TYR A 46 21.19 18.87 1.67
CA TYR A 46 22.17 19.72 0.98
C TYR A 46 22.36 21.06 1.69
N PRO A 47 22.99 21.08 2.88
CA PRO A 47 23.13 22.28 3.70
C PRO A 47 24.01 23.37 3.08
N LYS A 48 24.75 23.04 2.00
CA LYS A 48 25.65 23.95 1.27
C LYS A 48 25.11 24.32 -0.12
N ALA A 49 23.91 23.89 -0.47
CA ALA A 49 23.30 24.24 -1.75
C ALA A 49 22.97 25.74 -1.81
N ASP A 50 23.09 26.33 -2.99
CA ASP A 50 22.57 27.68 -3.23
C ASP A 50 21.03 27.66 -3.33
N SER A 51 20.42 28.84 -3.31
CA SER A 51 18.96 28.99 -3.31
C SER A 51 18.31 28.40 -4.56
N ALA A 52 18.96 28.49 -5.72
CA ALA A 52 18.47 27.94 -6.97
C ALA A 52 18.47 26.40 -6.95
N THR A 53 19.57 25.78 -6.53
CA THR A 53 19.65 24.31 -6.40
C THR A 53 18.66 23.79 -5.38
N LEU A 54 18.53 24.46 -4.23
CA LEU A 54 17.59 24.08 -3.18
C LEU A 54 16.13 24.15 -3.68
N SER A 55 15.79 25.20 -4.42
CA SER A 55 14.45 25.37 -5.01
C SER A 55 14.12 24.24 -6.00
N ASN A 56 15.05 23.92 -6.91
CA ASN A 56 14.89 22.82 -7.86
C ASN A 56 14.74 21.47 -7.15
N LEU A 57 15.54 21.23 -6.10
CA LEU A 57 15.44 20.01 -5.30
C LEU A 57 14.09 19.91 -4.58
N VAL A 58 13.59 21.00 -4.01
CA VAL A 58 12.27 21.04 -3.36
C VAL A 58 11.15 20.73 -4.35
N MET A 59 11.21 21.27 -5.57
CA MET A 59 10.23 20.98 -6.62
C MET A 59 10.27 19.50 -7.03
N TYR A 60 11.47 18.92 -7.18
CA TYR A 60 11.66 17.50 -7.44
C TYR A 60 11.11 16.62 -6.30
N LEU A 61 11.54 16.88 -5.05
CA LEU A 61 11.13 16.09 -3.88
C LEU A 61 9.63 16.15 -3.63
N ARG A 62 9.01 17.32 -3.85
CA ARG A 62 7.56 17.48 -3.77
C ARG A 62 6.84 16.51 -4.70
N GLU A 63 7.25 16.44 -5.97
CA GLU A 63 6.58 15.59 -6.96
C GLU A 63 6.94 14.12 -6.83
N MET A 64 8.13 13.80 -6.30
CA MET A 64 8.54 12.41 -6.08
C MET A 64 7.97 11.81 -4.80
N ILE A 65 7.91 12.55 -3.69
CA ILE A 65 7.39 12.03 -2.41
C ILE A 65 5.86 12.02 -2.38
N TYR A 66 5.23 13.09 -2.88
CA TYR A 66 3.76 13.22 -2.96
C TYR A 66 3.29 13.06 -4.41
N TYR A 67 3.74 11.99 -5.07
CA TYR A 67 3.50 11.76 -6.49
C TYR A 67 2.02 11.60 -6.81
N LYS A 68 1.49 12.46 -7.70
CA LYS A 68 0.08 12.41 -8.15
C LYS A 68 -0.10 12.01 -9.63
N GLY A 69 0.84 11.24 -10.18
CA GLY A 69 0.75 10.78 -11.58
C GLY A 69 1.30 11.77 -12.63
N LYS A 70 1.81 12.93 -12.20
CA LYS A 70 2.49 13.91 -13.05
C LYS A 70 3.78 14.33 -12.40
N CYS A 71 4.84 14.44 -13.19
CA CYS A 71 6.10 14.96 -12.72
C CYS A 71 6.69 15.93 -13.74
N SER A 72 6.44 17.21 -13.52
CA SER A 72 6.93 18.28 -14.40
C SER A 72 8.38 18.60 -14.08
N ASN A 73 8.85 18.30 -12.89
CA ASN A 73 10.17 18.64 -12.37
C ASN A 73 11.09 17.41 -12.27
N CYS A 74 10.64 16.22 -12.69
CA CYS A 74 11.48 15.01 -12.73
C CYS A 74 12.66 15.09 -13.69
N HIS A 75 12.53 15.90 -14.75
CA HIS A 75 13.57 16.10 -15.75
C HIS A 75 14.45 17.32 -15.41
N ILE A 76 14.11 18.08 -14.36
CA ILE A 76 14.99 19.13 -13.87
C ILE A 76 16.20 18.41 -13.29
N HIS A 77 17.25 18.39 -14.09
CA HIS A 77 18.53 17.89 -13.65
C HIS A 77 18.97 18.73 -12.45
N CYS A 78 19.24 18.06 -11.33
CA CYS A 78 20.14 18.58 -10.29
C CYS A 78 21.54 18.76 -10.94
N SER A 79 21.66 19.76 -11.82
CA SER A 79 22.79 19.99 -12.72
C SER A 79 23.87 20.73 -11.96
N GLY A 80 24.76 20.00 -11.32
CA GLY A 80 25.83 20.57 -10.51
C GLY A 80 26.52 19.49 -9.68
N PRO A 81 27.20 19.85 -8.57
CA PRO A 81 27.85 18.89 -7.67
C PRO A 81 26.87 18.01 -6.87
N THR A 82 25.56 18.15 -7.08
CA THR A 82 24.52 17.50 -6.28
C THR A 82 23.69 16.54 -7.15
N GLU A 83 23.95 15.24 -7.06
CA GLU A 83 23.06 14.24 -7.68
C GLU A 83 21.69 14.21 -6.98
N CYS A 84 20.59 14.04 -7.73
CA CYS A 84 19.28 13.88 -7.14
C CYS A 84 19.17 12.56 -6.36
N PRO A 85 18.45 12.52 -5.23
CA PRO A 85 18.32 11.31 -4.44
C PRO A 85 17.51 10.24 -5.17
N ARG A 86 18.00 9.00 -5.13
CA ARG A 86 17.39 7.83 -5.79
C ARG A 86 16.50 7.02 -4.85
N ASN A 87 16.80 7.03 -3.54
CA ASN A 87 16.05 6.25 -2.53
C ASN A 87 14.81 7.02 -2.04
N ILE A 88 13.88 7.29 -2.96
CA ILE A 88 12.66 8.07 -2.67
C ILE A 88 11.80 7.41 -1.59
N LEU A 89 11.73 6.08 -1.56
CA LEU A 89 10.96 5.34 -0.56
C LEU A 89 11.41 5.65 0.87
N ASP A 90 12.73 5.72 1.11
CA ASP A 90 13.26 5.98 2.45
C ASP A 90 13.11 7.45 2.83
N LEU A 91 13.15 8.36 1.86
CA LEU A 91 12.85 9.77 2.08
C LEU A 91 11.37 9.97 2.40
N ALA A 92 10.48 9.30 1.67
CA ALA A 92 9.05 9.39 1.90
C ALA A 92 8.68 8.85 3.28
N LYS A 93 9.28 7.75 3.74
CA LYS A 93 9.12 7.27 5.14
C LYS A 93 9.56 8.25 6.22
N GLN A 94 10.52 9.13 5.93
CA GLN A 94 10.99 10.14 6.88
C GLN A 94 10.12 11.40 6.89
N VAL A 95 9.40 11.66 5.81
CA VAL A 95 8.58 12.87 5.62
C VAL A 95 7.12 12.62 5.98
N LEU A 96 6.55 11.52 5.48
CA LEU A 96 5.15 11.17 5.70
C LEU A 96 4.90 10.84 7.17
N SER A 97 3.80 11.35 7.69
CA SER A 97 3.40 11.18 9.09
C SER A 97 3.05 9.73 9.40
N SER A 98 3.45 9.27 10.59
CA SER A 98 2.89 8.05 11.16
C SER A 98 1.42 8.26 11.54
N CYS A 99 0.68 7.17 11.73
CA CYS A 99 -0.73 7.23 12.17
C CYS A 99 -0.92 8.12 13.39
N SER A 100 -0.07 7.98 14.41
CA SER A 100 -0.18 8.75 15.66
C SER A 100 0.02 10.26 15.49
N SER A 101 0.73 10.67 14.44
CA SER A 101 0.92 12.08 14.08
C SER A 101 -0.10 12.57 13.06
N LEU A 102 -0.86 11.67 12.43
CA LEU A 102 -1.89 12.01 11.46
C LEU A 102 -3.28 12.07 12.11
N LEU A 103 -3.64 11.06 12.90
CA LEU A 103 -4.99 10.80 13.41
C LEU A 103 -5.04 10.83 14.93
N GLY A 104 -6.14 11.35 15.47
CA GLY A 104 -6.45 11.33 16.89
C GLY A 104 -7.95 11.42 17.17
N ASP A 105 -8.34 11.29 18.44
CA ASP A 105 -9.72 11.48 18.90
C ASP A 105 -10.77 10.70 18.07
N CYS A 106 -10.56 9.38 17.91
CA CYS A 106 -11.44 8.53 17.12
C CYS A 106 -12.65 8.00 17.92
N PHE A 107 -13.83 8.09 17.34
CA PHE A 107 -15.10 7.61 17.92
C PHE A 107 -15.95 6.90 16.87
N TRP A 108 -16.60 5.81 17.30
CA TRP A 108 -17.69 5.16 16.58
C TRP A 108 -18.93 5.19 17.46
N ASN A 109 -20.00 5.84 17.01
CA ASN A 109 -21.24 5.99 17.79
C ASN A 109 -20.98 6.45 19.23
N SER A 110 -20.19 7.52 19.39
CA SER A 110 -19.75 8.09 20.67
C SER A 110 -18.84 7.21 21.53
N LYS A 111 -18.52 5.98 21.10
CA LYS A 111 -17.56 5.12 21.77
C LYS A 111 -16.15 5.40 21.26
N GLN A 112 -15.29 5.87 22.15
CA GLN A 112 -13.90 6.13 21.84
C GLN A 112 -13.13 4.84 21.54
N PHE A 113 -12.21 4.91 20.58
CA PHE A 113 -11.28 3.83 20.28
C PHE A 113 -9.90 4.38 19.87
N ASP A 114 -8.89 3.53 19.94
CA ASP A 114 -7.55 3.88 19.46
C ASP A 114 -7.51 3.91 17.94
N CYS A 115 -7.24 5.09 17.36
CA CYS A 115 -7.20 5.29 15.92
C CYS A 115 -6.25 4.31 15.23
N CYS A 116 -5.03 4.13 15.77
CA CYS A 116 -3.96 3.40 15.13
C CYS A 116 -4.05 1.89 15.32
N GLU A 117 -4.95 1.41 16.19
CA GLU A 117 -5.36 0.01 16.21
C GLU A 117 -6.38 -0.36 15.11
N LYS A 118 -7.09 0.62 14.53
CA LYS A 118 -8.24 0.39 13.62
C LYS A 118 -8.05 0.97 12.22
N PHE A 119 -7.30 2.05 12.10
CA PHE A 119 -6.83 2.59 10.84
C PHE A 119 -5.52 1.90 10.47
N TYR A 120 -5.60 0.95 9.55
CA TYR A 120 -4.45 0.17 9.09
C TYR A 120 -3.70 0.90 7.98
N PRO A 121 -2.37 0.76 7.91
CA PRO A 121 -1.60 1.32 6.81
C PRO A 121 -2.00 0.63 5.49
N GLU A 122 -2.38 1.43 4.50
CA GLU A 122 -2.66 1.00 3.13
C GLU A 122 -1.62 1.62 2.20
N LEU A 123 -0.97 0.79 1.39
CA LEU A 123 -0.02 1.26 0.38
C LEU A 123 -0.80 1.74 -0.83
N THR A 124 -0.69 3.03 -1.12
CA THR A 124 -1.37 3.67 -2.25
C THR A 124 -0.35 4.20 -3.25
N PRO A 125 -0.77 4.47 -4.49
CA PRO A 125 0.04 5.21 -5.44
C PRO A 125 0.53 6.59 -4.96
N TYR A 126 -0.12 7.21 -3.96
CA TYR A 126 0.25 8.50 -3.39
C TYR A 126 1.15 8.40 -2.16
N GLY A 127 1.41 7.20 -1.64
CA GLY A 127 2.14 6.99 -0.40
C GLY A 127 1.44 6.05 0.56
N ILE A 128 1.90 6.07 1.80
CA ILE A 128 1.23 5.35 2.89
C ILE A 128 0.05 6.20 3.34
N CYS A 129 -1.14 5.62 3.28
CA CYS A 129 -2.34 6.19 3.86
C CYS A 129 -2.85 5.27 4.97
N TYR A 130 -3.86 5.71 5.71
CA TYR A 130 -4.43 4.96 6.81
C TYR A 130 -5.92 4.74 6.57
N ALA A 131 -6.34 3.49 6.50
CA ALA A 131 -7.69 3.11 6.12
C ALA A 131 -8.38 2.31 7.23
N ILE A 132 -9.64 2.69 7.51
CA ILE A 132 -10.54 1.90 8.35
C ILE A 132 -11.58 1.22 7.46
N ASN A 133 -11.99 0.01 7.83
CA ASN A 133 -12.93 -0.83 7.11
C ASN A 133 -12.56 -1.22 5.66
N SER A 134 -11.31 -0.99 5.24
CA SER A 134 -10.79 -1.48 3.96
C SER A 134 -10.44 -2.97 4.05
N TYR A 135 -10.87 -3.76 3.07
CA TYR A 135 -10.49 -5.16 2.88
C TYR A 135 -9.13 -5.32 2.20
N GLN A 136 -8.58 -4.24 1.63
CA GLN A 136 -7.26 -4.23 1.00
C GLN A 136 -6.12 -4.12 2.01
N THR A 137 -6.41 -3.67 3.23
CA THR A 137 -5.41 -3.56 4.29
C THR A 137 -4.93 -4.93 4.80
N PRO A 138 -3.63 -5.09 5.10
CA PRO A 138 -3.10 -6.31 5.68
C PRO A 138 -3.59 -6.46 7.14
N ARG A 139 -4.63 -7.24 7.35
CA ARG A 139 -5.08 -7.60 8.71
C ARG A 139 -4.11 -8.62 9.31
N ASN A 140 -3.26 -8.19 10.23
CA ASN A 140 -2.60 -9.14 11.13
C ASN A 140 -3.68 -9.71 12.05
N ILE A 141 -4.04 -10.97 11.83
CA ILE A 141 -5.16 -11.69 12.46
C ILE A 141 -4.96 -11.89 13.98
N THR A 142 -3.77 -11.61 14.50
CA THR A 142 -3.43 -11.83 15.89
C THR A 142 -3.85 -10.64 16.77
N ASN A 143 -5.04 -10.72 17.38
CA ASN A 143 -5.45 -10.03 18.61
C ASN A 143 -6.00 -8.59 18.59
N HIS A 144 -6.53 -8.06 17.48
CA HIS A 144 -7.32 -6.83 17.55
C HIS A 144 -8.81 -7.12 17.33
N LYS A 145 -9.63 -6.94 18.38
CA LYS A 145 -11.10 -6.92 18.25
C LYS A 145 -11.46 -5.93 17.15
N THR A 146 -12.06 -6.42 16.06
CA THR A 146 -12.63 -5.59 15.01
C THR A 146 -13.74 -4.74 15.61
N ILE A 147 -13.82 -3.46 15.22
CA ILE A 147 -15.01 -2.66 15.52
C ILE A 147 -16.03 -3.04 14.45
N ASP A 148 -17.19 -3.51 14.88
CA ASP A 148 -18.30 -3.76 13.97
C ASP A 148 -18.91 -2.42 13.57
N LEU A 149 -18.46 -1.91 12.43
CA LEU A 149 -18.94 -0.68 11.81
C LEU A 149 -20.26 -0.96 11.07
N ILE A 150 -21.26 -1.45 11.80
CA ILE A 150 -22.56 -1.85 11.25
C ILE A 150 -23.65 -0.90 11.75
N SER A 151 -24.46 -0.42 10.82
CA SER A 151 -25.68 0.35 11.09
C SER A 151 -26.90 -0.55 10.85
N ASN A 152 -27.91 -0.44 11.70
CA ASN A 152 -29.19 -1.14 11.53
C ASN A 152 -30.33 -0.38 12.19
N LYS A 153 -31.54 -0.95 12.16
CA LYS A 153 -32.74 -0.33 12.76
C LYS A 153 -32.62 -0.09 14.27
N ILE A 154 -31.79 -0.84 14.99
CA ILE A 154 -31.60 -0.73 16.44
C ILE A 154 -30.53 0.30 16.77
N THR A 155 -29.37 0.24 16.10
CA THR A 155 -28.25 1.15 16.35
C THR A 155 -28.46 2.52 15.72
N GLY A 156 -29.31 2.62 14.70
CA GLY A 156 -29.50 3.84 13.92
C GLY A 156 -28.36 4.09 12.94
N PRO A 157 -28.27 5.30 12.37
CA PRO A 157 -27.19 5.66 11.46
C PRO A 157 -25.86 5.71 12.21
N GLY A 158 -24.87 4.97 11.72
CA GLY A 158 -23.52 4.98 12.26
C GLY A 158 -22.81 6.32 12.05
N SER A 159 -22.00 6.73 13.03
CA SER A 159 -21.18 7.95 12.99
C SER A 159 -19.72 7.61 13.32
N LEU A 160 -18.84 7.81 12.34
CA LEU A 160 -17.40 7.80 12.50
C LEU A 160 -16.91 9.24 12.67
N GLN A 161 -16.17 9.50 13.75
CA GLN A 161 -15.57 10.80 14.04
C GLN A 161 -14.09 10.62 14.35
N PHE A 162 -13.25 11.52 13.85
CA PHE A 162 -11.82 11.54 14.12
C PHE A 162 -11.28 12.96 13.86
N LYS A 163 -10.13 13.28 14.44
CA LYS A 163 -9.37 14.49 14.16
C LYS A 163 -8.12 14.16 13.34
N THR A 164 -7.75 15.09 12.47
CA THR A 164 -6.48 15.07 11.75
C THR A 164 -5.56 16.14 12.31
N PHE A 165 -4.30 15.81 12.61
CA PHE A 165 -3.32 16.77 13.12
C PHE A 165 -2.49 17.45 12.02
N VAL A 166 -2.55 16.93 10.79
CA VAL A 166 -1.94 17.52 9.60
C VAL A 166 -3.00 17.67 8.50
N ASP A 167 -2.75 18.57 7.54
CA ASP A 167 -3.62 18.70 6.36
C ASP A 167 -3.75 17.34 5.66
N SER A 168 -4.99 16.90 5.44
CA SER A 168 -5.28 15.52 5.00
C SER A 168 -6.32 15.48 3.88
N GLU A 169 -6.21 14.48 3.01
CA GLU A 169 -7.23 14.06 2.04
C GLU A 169 -7.98 12.85 2.61
N ILE A 170 -9.31 12.90 2.59
CA ILE A 170 -10.18 11.85 3.10
C ILE A 170 -10.94 11.27 1.91
N TYR A 171 -10.93 9.94 1.81
CA TYR A 171 -11.56 9.18 0.75
C TYR A 171 -12.56 8.21 1.36
N VAL A 172 -13.82 8.32 0.95
CA VAL A 172 -14.88 7.39 1.30
C VAL A 172 -15.12 6.48 0.11
N HIS A 173 -14.99 5.18 0.29
CA HIS A 173 -15.10 4.20 -0.80
C HIS A 173 -15.65 2.86 -0.30
N SER A 174 -15.98 1.97 -1.23
CA SER A 174 -16.39 0.61 -0.89
C SER A 174 -15.23 -0.15 -0.22
N PRO A 175 -15.50 -1.04 0.76
CA PRO A 175 -14.47 -1.81 1.46
C PRO A 175 -13.49 -2.59 0.57
N GLU A 176 -13.93 -3.06 -0.59
CA GLU A 176 -13.15 -3.80 -1.58
C GLU A 176 -12.41 -2.90 -2.58
N ASP A 177 -12.73 -1.61 -2.65
CA ASP A 177 -12.02 -0.66 -3.50
C ASP A 177 -10.63 -0.34 -2.94
N ALA A 178 -9.74 0.06 -3.84
CA ALA A 178 -8.41 0.54 -3.51
C ALA A 178 -8.21 1.95 -4.07
N PHE A 179 -7.23 2.66 -3.52
CA PHE A 179 -6.86 3.97 -4.03
C PHE A 179 -6.18 3.89 -5.41
N HIS A 180 -6.59 4.70 -6.40
CA HIS A 180 -5.95 4.78 -7.72
C HIS A 180 -5.49 6.19 -8.13
N LEU A 181 -4.46 6.28 -8.98
CA LEU A 181 -3.96 7.57 -9.48
C LEU A 181 -5.07 8.31 -10.24
N GLY A 182 -5.20 9.62 -9.98
CA GLY A 182 -6.21 10.47 -10.60
C GLY A 182 -7.59 10.39 -9.95
N GLN A 183 -7.79 9.51 -8.96
CA GLN A 183 -9.00 9.50 -8.15
C GLN A 183 -9.10 10.81 -7.36
N GLN A 184 -10.24 11.47 -7.47
CA GLN A 184 -10.55 12.64 -6.66
C GLN A 184 -11.02 12.20 -5.27
N ALA A 185 -10.76 13.04 -4.27
CA ALA A 185 -11.33 12.80 -2.94
C ALA A 185 -12.83 12.92 -3.03
N GLU A 186 -13.54 11.88 -2.60
CA GLU A 186 -14.97 11.91 -2.42
C GLU A 186 -15.30 11.61 -0.95
N PRO A 187 -16.01 12.52 -0.26
CA PRO A 187 -16.41 13.85 -0.72
C PRO A 187 -15.18 14.75 -0.99
N ASP A 188 -15.30 15.63 -1.99
CA ASP A 188 -14.28 16.66 -2.21
C ASP A 188 -14.40 17.69 -1.09
N LEU A 189 -13.67 17.44 0.00
CA LEU A 189 -13.60 18.37 1.11
C LEU A 189 -12.78 19.62 0.75
N GLY A 190 -12.20 19.70 -0.46
CA GLY A 190 -11.77 20.89 -1.21
C GLY A 190 -10.65 21.71 -0.62
N ASN A 191 -10.61 21.83 0.71
CA ASN A 191 -9.78 22.65 1.56
C ASN A 191 -9.99 22.19 3.00
N SER A 192 -9.81 20.91 3.34
CA SER A 192 -9.69 20.44 4.74
C SER A 192 -8.44 21.05 5.40
N GLY A 193 -8.48 22.36 5.62
CA GLY A 193 -7.41 23.07 6.31
C GLY A 193 -7.49 22.76 7.80
N LEU A 194 -6.34 22.83 8.46
CA LEU A 194 -6.29 22.75 9.91
C LEU A 194 -7.25 23.75 10.57
N GLY A 195 -7.93 23.30 11.63
CA GLY A 195 -8.83 24.13 12.45
C GLY A 195 -10.30 24.12 12.05
N TYR A 196 -10.66 23.47 10.94
CA TYR A 196 -12.04 23.30 10.52
C TYR A 196 -12.61 21.95 10.98
N SER A 197 -13.93 21.91 11.18
CA SER A 197 -14.69 20.68 11.42
C SER A 197 -15.62 20.43 10.23
N TYR A 198 -15.57 19.23 9.67
CA TYR A 198 -16.40 18.82 8.54
C TYR A 198 -17.30 17.68 8.96
N THR A 199 -18.57 17.76 8.55
CA THR A 199 -19.53 16.67 8.72
C THR A 199 -20.05 16.27 7.35
N VAL A 200 -19.91 15.00 7.02
CA VAL A 200 -20.34 14.43 5.75
C VAL A 200 -21.49 13.49 6.01
N TYR A 201 -22.60 13.71 5.31
CA TYR A 201 -23.75 12.81 5.30
C TYR A 201 -23.82 12.12 3.95
N PHE A 202 -23.90 10.80 3.95
CA PHE A 202 -24.08 10.00 2.75
C PHE A 202 -25.09 8.88 3.01
N ARG A 203 -25.69 8.38 1.94
CA ARG A 203 -26.59 7.22 1.97
C ARG A 203 -25.91 6.06 1.29
N ILE A 204 -25.81 4.95 2.01
CA ILE A 204 -25.30 3.69 1.46
C ILE A 204 -26.46 2.94 0.82
N THR A 205 -26.23 2.40 -0.37
CA THR A 205 -27.14 1.47 -1.04
C THR A 205 -26.35 0.22 -1.36
N GLU A 206 -26.62 -0.86 -0.63
CA GLU A 206 -26.01 -2.16 -0.89
C GLU A 206 -26.64 -2.78 -2.14
N ILE A 207 -25.80 -3.34 -3.00
CA ILE A 207 -26.21 -3.99 -4.25
C ILE A 207 -25.58 -5.37 -4.23
N ASP A 208 -26.41 -6.38 -4.07
CA ASP A 208 -26.00 -7.77 -4.18
C ASP A 208 -26.33 -8.33 -5.56
N ASN A 209 -25.48 -9.24 -6.02
CA ASN A 209 -25.73 -9.95 -7.25
C ASN A 209 -26.64 -11.16 -7.00
N ASP A 210 -27.49 -11.47 -7.97
CA ASP A 210 -28.24 -12.74 -7.97
C ASP A 210 -27.25 -13.93 -7.93
N PRO A 211 -27.48 -14.95 -7.08
CA PRO A 211 -26.57 -16.10 -6.96
C PRO A 211 -26.28 -16.81 -8.29
N HIS A 212 -27.22 -16.78 -9.24
CA HIS A 212 -27.09 -17.41 -10.54
C HIS A 212 -26.19 -16.64 -11.51
N ILE A 213 -25.78 -15.41 -11.20
CA ILE A 213 -24.89 -14.63 -12.10
C ILE A 213 -23.54 -15.31 -12.33
N SER A 214 -23.10 -16.13 -11.37
CA SER A 214 -21.87 -16.91 -11.42
C SER A 214 -21.89 -17.98 -12.51
N SER A 215 -23.09 -18.43 -12.94
CA SER A 215 -23.25 -19.42 -14.01
C SER A 215 -23.04 -18.85 -15.43
N LEU A 216 -23.16 -17.53 -15.58
CA LEU A 216 -22.92 -16.85 -16.85
C LEU A 216 -21.43 -16.68 -17.09
N SER A 217 -20.99 -16.75 -18.35
CA SER A 217 -19.61 -16.40 -18.69
C SER A 217 -19.37 -14.89 -18.56
N VAL A 218 -18.13 -14.50 -18.27
CA VAL A 218 -17.70 -13.09 -18.20
C VAL A 218 -18.14 -12.31 -19.44
N SER A 219 -18.00 -12.88 -20.64
CA SER A 219 -18.39 -12.23 -21.90
C SER A 219 -19.89 -12.01 -22.04
N GLN A 220 -20.72 -12.85 -21.44
CA GLN A 220 -22.19 -12.69 -21.47
C GLN A 220 -22.67 -11.61 -20.50
N ARG A 221 -22.08 -11.52 -19.30
CA ARG A 221 -22.49 -10.54 -18.28
C ARG A 221 -21.73 -9.20 -18.37
N GLY A 222 -20.61 -9.15 -19.10
CA GLY A 222 -19.82 -7.93 -19.28
C GLY A 222 -19.07 -7.45 -18.03
N CYS A 223 -19.01 -8.25 -16.96
CA CYS A 223 -18.31 -7.94 -15.72
C CYS A 223 -17.61 -9.16 -15.12
N VAL A 224 -16.67 -8.91 -14.22
CA VAL A 224 -15.78 -9.90 -13.62
C VAL A 224 -16.08 -9.99 -12.12
N LEU A 225 -16.20 -11.21 -11.60
CA LEU A 225 -16.38 -11.47 -10.18
C LEU A 225 -15.03 -11.44 -9.44
N GLN A 226 -15.08 -11.22 -8.13
CA GLN A 226 -13.87 -11.01 -7.32
C GLN A 226 -12.80 -12.11 -7.43
N HIS A 227 -13.22 -13.36 -7.64
CA HIS A 227 -12.34 -14.52 -7.72
C HIS A 227 -11.85 -14.84 -9.14
N GLU A 228 -12.40 -14.19 -10.16
CA GLU A 228 -12.13 -14.51 -11.57
C GLU A 228 -10.91 -13.78 -12.14
N ASN A 229 -10.53 -12.66 -11.53
CA ASN A 229 -9.34 -11.91 -11.89
C ASN A 229 -8.50 -11.59 -10.65
N PRO A 230 -7.78 -12.60 -10.12
CA PRO A 230 -6.95 -12.41 -8.94
C PRO A 230 -5.82 -11.41 -9.23
N LEU A 231 -5.76 -10.37 -8.41
CA LEU A 231 -4.71 -9.35 -8.45
C LEU A 231 -3.48 -9.82 -7.65
N ARG A 232 -2.30 -9.30 -7.98
CA ARG A 232 -1.04 -9.59 -7.27
C ARG A 232 -0.72 -8.54 -6.21
N MET A 233 -1.12 -7.29 -6.45
CA MET A 233 -0.86 -6.16 -5.55
C MET A 233 -1.95 -6.00 -4.48
N TYR A 234 -3.17 -6.42 -4.79
CA TYR A 234 -4.35 -6.25 -3.95
C TYR A 234 -4.96 -7.60 -3.60
N LYS A 235 -5.62 -7.66 -2.43
CA LYS A 235 -6.19 -8.91 -1.90
C LYS A 235 -7.49 -9.27 -2.60
N LEU A 236 -8.34 -8.29 -2.83
CA LEU A 236 -9.62 -8.44 -3.51
C LEU A 236 -9.60 -7.69 -4.83
N TYR A 237 -10.26 -8.27 -5.83
CA TYR A 237 -10.50 -7.56 -7.08
C TYR A 237 -11.58 -6.50 -6.90
N SER A 238 -11.29 -5.32 -7.41
CA SER A 238 -12.21 -4.22 -7.66
C SER A 238 -11.74 -3.47 -8.90
N SER A 239 -12.62 -2.66 -9.50
CA SER A 239 -12.26 -1.88 -10.69
C SER A 239 -11.07 -0.95 -10.40
N SER A 240 -11.11 -0.28 -9.25
CA SER A 240 -10.06 0.63 -8.77
C SER A 240 -8.72 -0.08 -8.54
N ALA A 241 -8.72 -1.22 -7.84
CA ALA A 241 -7.52 -2.04 -7.63
C ALA A 241 -6.93 -2.56 -8.95
N CYS A 242 -7.79 -2.96 -9.90
CA CYS A 242 -7.39 -3.42 -11.22
C CYS A 242 -6.71 -2.30 -12.03
N ILE A 243 -7.24 -1.08 -11.99
CA ILE A 243 -6.65 0.09 -12.66
C ILE A 243 -5.26 0.37 -12.10
N THR A 244 -5.10 0.36 -10.77
CA THR A 244 -3.80 0.61 -10.13
C THR A 244 -2.76 -0.46 -10.51
N GLU A 245 -3.12 -1.74 -10.49
CA GLU A 245 -2.20 -2.81 -10.91
C GLU A 245 -1.91 -2.74 -12.42
N CYS A 246 -2.89 -2.39 -13.25
CA CYS A 246 -2.69 -2.21 -14.68
C CYS A 246 -1.70 -1.07 -14.98
N GLN A 247 -1.80 0.04 -14.26
CA GLN A 247 -0.87 1.17 -14.38
C GLN A 247 0.55 0.75 -13.96
N ALA A 248 0.71 0.02 -12.87
CA ALA A 248 2.02 -0.48 -12.44
C ALA A 248 2.63 -1.45 -13.48
N LYS A 249 1.83 -2.34 -14.07
CA LYS A 249 2.28 -3.23 -15.16
C LYS A 249 2.72 -2.44 -16.39
N ALA A 250 1.96 -1.42 -16.79
CA ALA A 250 2.31 -0.56 -17.92
C ALA A 250 3.60 0.23 -17.68
N GLN A 251 3.78 0.79 -16.47
CA GLN A 251 5.03 1.45 -16.06
C GLN A 251 6.24 0.52 -16.22
N LEU A 252 6.11 -0.72 -15.74
CA LEU A 252 7.17 -1.70 -15.85
C LEU A 252 7.50 -2.07 -17.30
N GLN A 253 6.48 -2.28 -18.14
CA GLN A 253 6.65 -2.66 -19.54
C GLN A 253 7.29 -1.55 -20.39
N VAL A 254 6.92 -0.30 -20.15
CA VAL A 254 7.39 0.85 -20.94
C VAL A 254 8.72 1.39 -20.40
N CYS A 255 8.86 1.50 -19.08
CA CYS A 255 9.99 2.19 -18.44
C CYS A 255 11.00 1.25 -17.77
N GLY A 256 10.66 -0.04 -17.57
CA GLY A 256 11.50 -0.99 -16.83
C GLY A 256 11.50 -0.78 -15.31
N CYS A 257 10.67 0.13 -14.79
CA CYS A 257 10.55 0.43 -13.37
C CYS A 257 9.10 0.77 -12.99
N VAL A 258 8.79 0.75 -11.70
CA VAL A 258 7.48 1.13 -11.15
C VAL A 258 7.62 2.25 -10.13
N HIS A 259 6.50 2.90 -9.81
CA HIS A 259 6.43 3.84 -8.70
C HIS A 259 6.92 3.21 -7.38
N HIS A 260 7.60 3.99 -6.53
CA HIS A 260 8.27 3.49 -5.33
C HIS A 260 7.33 2.92 -4.25
N TYR A 261 6.03 3.26 -4.29
CA TYR A 261 4.99 2.64 -3.47
C TYR A 261 4.18 1.54 -4.17
N ALA A 262 4.38 1.34 -5.48
CA ALA A 262 3.79 0.22 -6.19
C ALA A 262 4.57 -1.06 -5.84
N THR A 263 4.10 -1.80 -4.84
CA THR A 263 4.67 -3.11 -4.52
C THR A 263 4.21 -4.12 -5.56
N VAL A 264 4.86 -4.15 -6.71
CA VAL A 264 4.80 -5.32 -7.57
C VAL A 264 5.61 -6.42 -6.89
N SER A 265 4.90 -7.41 -6.34
CA SER A 265 5.54 -8.68 -5.97
C SER A 265 6.04 -9.35 -7.25
N MET A 266 7.28 -9.00 -7.64
CA MET A 266 8.02 -9.66 -8.72
C MET A 266 9.15 -10.54 -8.19
N GLY A 267 9.35 -10.60 -6.88
CA GLY A 267 10.51 -11.25 -6.25
C GLY A 267 10.33 -12.71 -5.86
N GLY A 268 9.13 -13.29 -6.00
CA GLY A 268 8.86 -14.65 -5.52
C GLY A 268 9.68 -15.73 -6.23
N ALA A 269 9.98 -15.55 -7.52
CA ALA A 269 10.79 -16.50 -8.29
C ALA A 269 12.28 -16.12 -8.28
N THR A 270 12.64 -14.86 -8.53
CA THR A 270 14.04 -14.45 -8.65
C THR A 270 14.80 -14.47 -7.32
N GLY A 271 14.14 -14.20 -6.20
CA GLY A 271 14.74 -14.30 -4.86
C GLY A 271 14.95 -15.74 -4.38
N LEU A 272 14.05 -16.65 -4.76
CA LEU A 272 14.11 -18.07 -4.38
C LEU A 272 15.31 -18.78 -5.06
N PHE A 273 15.62 -18.42 -6.31
CA PHE A 273 16.72 -19.04 -7.05
C PHE A 273 18.10 -18.43 -6.76
N LEU A 274 18.18 -17.17 -6.31
CA LEU A 274 19.46 -16.56 -5.91
C LEU A 274 19.91 -17.02 -4.51
N GLY A 275 18.99 -17.24 -3.58
CA GLY A 275 19.31 -17.71 -2.23
C GLY A 275 19.68 -19.20 -2.14
N ALA A 276 19.02 -20.05 -2.95
CA ALA A 276 19.20 -21.51 -2.86
C ALA A 276 20.38 -22.06 -3.67
N SER A 277 20.91 -21.33 -4.66
CA SER A 277 21.86 -21.93 -5.62
C SER A 277 23.33 -21.77 -5.24
N LEU A 278 23.75 -20.63 -4.67
CA LEU A 278 25.17 -20.36 -4.40
C LEU A 278 25.63 -20.87 -3.03
N ILE A 279 24.84 -20.64 -1.98
CA ILE A 279 25.21 -21.04 -0.62
C ILE A 279 25.12 -22.56 -0.46
N SER A 280 24.06 -23.20 -0.98
CA SER A 280 23.92 -24.65 -0.93
C SER A 280 24.96 -25.39 -1.79
N ALA A 281 25.39 -24.81 -2.92
CA ALA A 281 26.48 -25.38 -3.71
C ALA A 281 27.82 -25.30 -2.98
N VAL A 282 28.13 -24.18 -2.31
CA VAL A 282 29.35 -24.02 -1.51
C VAL A 282 29.34 -24.97 -0.30
N GLU A 283 28.21 -25.15 0.38
CA GLU A 283 28.11 -26.13 1.49
C GLU A 283 28.28 -27.57 1.02
N LEU A 284 27.72 -27.95 -0.12
CA LEU A 284 27.95 -29.27 -0.74
C LEU A 284 29.43 -29.45 -1.09
N ILE A 285 30.06 -28.47 -1.74
CA ILE A 285 31.49 -28.53 -2.07
C ILE A 285 32.33 -28.67 -0.79
N MET A 286 32.05 -27.88 0.25
CA MET A 286 32.76 -27.99 1.54
C MET A 286 32.52 -29.33 2.22
N TYR A 287 31.31 -29.87 2.18
CA TYR A 287 31.01 -31.19 2.73
C TYR A 287 31.79 -32.30 1.99
N PHE A 288 31.78 -32.31 0.65
CA PHE A 288 32.49 -33.33 -0.12
C PHE A 288 34.03 -33.16 -0.07
N CYS A 289 34.55 -31.93 -0.10
CA CYS A 289 35.99 -31.67 -0.04
C CYS A 289 36.58 -31.89 1.37
N VAL A 290 35.86 -31.55 2.44
CA VAL A 290 36.41 -31.61 3.82
C VAL A 290 36.05 -32.91 4.54
N ARG A 291 34.87 -33.50 4.31
CA ARG A 291 34.46 -34.74 5.01
C ARG A 291 34.75 -36.03 4.25
N ILE A 292 34.85 -36.01 2.93
CA ILE A 292 34.99 -37.24 2.12
C ILE A 292 36.44 -37.50 1.66
N ILE A 293 37.35 -36.53 1.78
CA ILE A 293 38.79 -36.84 1.67
C ILE A 293 39.19 -37.69 2.88
N PRO A 294 39.61 -38.96 2.69
CA PRO A 294 39.93 -39.85 3.80
C PRO A 294 41.10 -39.28 4.59
N ARG A 295 40.99 -39.33 5.93
CA ARG A 295 42.06 -39.10 6.92
C ARG A 295 43.21 -40.12 6.79
N LYS A 296 43.86 -40.22 5.62
CA LYS A 296 45.09 -41.01 5.41
C LYS A 296 46.32 -40.16 5.11
N GLN A 297 46.21 -38.84 4.98
CA GLN A 297 47.36 -37.95 4.73
C GLN A 297 47.66 -36.92 5.84
N GLN A 298 46.89 -36.87 6.94
CA GLN A 298 47.23 -36.01 8.09
C GLN A 298 48.18 -36.66 9.11
N ARG A 299 48.49 -37.96 8.99
CA ARG A 299 49.38 -38.71 9.91
C ARG A 299 50.86 -38.73 9.50
N ARG A 300 51.24 -38.18 8.33
CA ARG A 300 52.64 -38.16 7.88
C ARG A 300 53.38 -36.83 8.08
N ILE A 301 52.70 -35.75 8.48
CA ILE A 301 53.33 -34.42 8.62
C ILE A 301 53.73 -34.12 10.09
N ASN A 302 53.13 -34.78 11.08
CA ASN A 302 53.44 -34.55 12.50
C ASN A 302 54.55 -35.44 13.08
N ALA A 303 55.31 -36.18 12.26
CA ALA A 303 56.30 -37.15 12.73
C ALA A 303 57.78 -36.74 12.51
N SER A 304 58.07 -35.54 11.99
CA SER A 304 59.44 -35.14 11.61
C SER A 304 59.97 -33.84 12.23
N HIS A 305 59.34 -33.29 13.26
CA HIS A 305 59.94 -32.21 14.05
C HIS A 305 59.80 -32.45 15.56
N VAL A 306 60.69 -33.29 16.09
CA VAL A 306 61.08 -33.27 17.50
C VAL A 306 62.59 -33.07 17.53
N LEU A 307 63.03 -31.85 17.82
CA LEU A 307 64.40 -31.56 18.27
C LEU A 307 64.39 -31.54 19.81
N PRO A 308 65.44 -32.06 20.48
CA PRO A 308 65.47 -32.16 21.93
C PRO A 308 65.80 -30.82 22.58
N VAL A 309 65.15 -30.56 23.70
CA VAL A 309 65.55 -29.52 24.67
C VAL A 309 66.74 -30.06 25.46
N VAL A 310 67.87 -29.36 25.40
CA VAL A 310 69.00 -29.51 26.32
C VAL A 310 68.99 -28.29 27.24
N LEU A 311 69.18 -28.56 28.53
CA LEU A 311 69.38 -27.60 29.63
C LEU A 311 70.43 -26.52 29.31
#